data_AF-A0A8J4FWT5-F1
#
_entry.id   AF-A0A8J4FWT5-F1
#
_cell.length_a   1.000
_cell.length_b   1.000
_cell.length_c   1.000
_cell.angle_alpha   90.00
_cell.angle_beta   90.00
_cell.angle_gamma   90.00
#
_symmetry.space_group_name_H-M   'P 1'
#
loop_
_entity.id
_entity.type
_entity.pdbx_description
1 polymer ?
#
loop_
_entity_poly.entity_id
_entity_poly.type
_entity_poly.pdbx_seq_one_letter_code
_entity_poly.pdbx_strand_id
1 'polypeptide(L)'
;MFRNQYDTDVTTWSPQGRLFQVEYAMEAVKQGSCAVGLKSDTHVVLATLKRSQSELSSFQRKVFKIDDHMGIAIAGLTGDGRSLCKYMRNECINHRYVYESSMPVGRLVRQIADKSQVCTQRSWKRPYGVGLLVAGVDSQGPHLFSSCPSGNYYEYKAIAIGARSQAAKTYLEKHLESFPSATLDELVRHGLRALQSSLSEGELTEANSSVAVVGKDLSFTILEDEAVQPYITALKEDEPMQTEAAVVEEEQREAPVEGQVAEDGGQAAYEAALREGEGPAPMEAD
;
A
#
# COMPACT_ATOMS: atom_id res chain seq x y z
N MET A 1 9.06 -11.96 33.17
CA MET A 1 8.56 -12.16 31.80
C MET A 1 7.16 -12.76 31.92
N PHE A 2 6.11 -12.07 31.49
CA PHE A 2 4.75 -12.63 31.55
C PHE A 2 4.60 -13.64 30.42
N ARG A 3 4.52 -14.93 30.77
CA ARG A 3 4.28 -16.00 29.80
C ARG A 3 2.79 -16.04 29.52
N ASN A 4 2.40 -15.81 28.27
CA ASN A 4 1.01 -15.95 27.84
C ASN A 4 0.70 -17.45 27.70
N GLN A 5 -0.48 -17.88 28.12
CA GLN A 5 -0.88 -19.30 28.12
C GLN A 5 -1.66 -19.68 26.85
N TYR A 6 -2.07 -18.70 26.06
CA TYR A 6 -2.95 -18.86 24.88
C TYR A 6 -2.23 -18.64 23.55
N ASP A 7 -0.90 -18.54 23.54
CA ASP A 7 -0.12 -18.10 22.39
C ASP A 7 0.68 -19.21 21.70
N THR A 8 0.57 -20.46 22.17
CA THR A 8 1.38 -21.58 21.65
C THR A 8 0.76 -22.20 20.39
N ASP A 9 -0.55 -22.44 20.39
CA ASP A 9 -1.26 -23.10 19.29
C ASP A 9 -2.14 -22.12 18.50
N VAL A 10 -2.34 -22.44 17.22
CA VAL A 10 -3.18 -21.64 16.33
C VAL A 10 -4.69 -21.81 16.60
N THR A 11 -5.08 -22.89 17.27
CA THR A 11 -6.48 -23.24 17.57
C THR A 11 -6.97 -22.73 18.93
N THR A 12 -6.10 -22.05 19.68
CA THR A 12 -6.41 -21.60 21.04
C THR A 12 -6.81 -20.14 21.05
N TRP A 13 -8.07 -19.87 21.40
CA TRP A 13 -8.58 -18.51 21.56
C TRP A 13 -8.19 -17.94 22.92
N SER A 14 -7.80 -16.68 22.95
CA SER A 14 -7.64 -15.94 24.19
C SER A 14 -9.00 -15.59 24.83
N PRO A 15 -9.06 -15.28 26.13
CA PRO A 15 -10.28 -14.77 26.77
C PRO A 15 -10.83 -13.49 26.14
N GLN A 16 -10.00 -12.74 25.39
CA GLN A 16 -10.40 -11.54 24.64
C GLN A 16 -10.87 -11.85 23.21
N GLY A 17 -10.99 -13.14 22.82
CA GLY A 17 -11.40 -13.53 21.48
C GLY A 17 -10.34 -13.27 20.41
N ARG A 18 -9.05 -13.42 20.75
CA ARG A 18 -7.92 -13.21 19.82
C ARG A 18 -7.19 -14.52 19.54
N LEU A 19 -6.59 -14.61 18.35
CA LEU A 19 -5.70 -15.70 17.95
C LEU A 19 -4.27 -15.18 17.82
N PHE A 20 -3.49 -15.32 18.89
CA PHE A 20 -2.16 -14.71 18.97
C PHE A 20 -1.18 -15.25 17.91
N GLN A 21 -1.22 -16.54 17.57
CA GLN A 21 -0.38 -17.10 16.50
C GLN A 21 -0.62 -16.44 15.14
N VAL A 22 -1.86 -16.05 14.84
CA VAL A 22 -2.18 -15.33 13.59
C VAL A 22 -1.65 -13.90 13.65
N GLU A 23 -1.78 -13.23 14.80
CA GLU A 23 -1.24 -11.89 14.99
C GLU A 23 0.30 -11.85 14.90
N TYR A 24 0.98 -12.85 15.46
CA TYR A 24 2.43 -12.97 15.33
C TYR A 24 2.85 -13.21 13.88
N ALA A 25 2.08 -13.99 13.12
CA ALA A 25 2.32 -14.15 11.69
C ALA A 25 2.14 -12.82 10.93
N MET A 26 1.16 -11.98 11.31
CA MET A 26 1.01 -10.63 10.75
C MET A 26 2.20 -9.73 11.08
N GLU A 27 2.77 -9.83 12.27
CA GLU A 27 4.01 -9.11 12.62
C GLU A 27 5.21 -9.59 11.78
N ALA A 28 5.28 -10.89 11.43
CA ALA A 28 6.33 -11.40 10.55
C ALA A 28 6.32 -10.74 9.16
N VAL A 29 5.14 -10.34 8.65
CA VAL A 29 5.02 -9.58 7.40
C VAL A 29 5.73 -8.22 7.51
N LYS A 30 5.57 -7.53 8.65
CA LYS A 30 6.20 -6.22 8.90
C LYS A 30 7.73 -6.31 9.02
N GLN A 31 8.28 -7.49 9.28
CA GLN A 31 9.74 -7.70 9.29
C GLN A 31 10.32 -7.86 7.88
N GLY A 32 9.49 -8.19 6.89
CA GLY A 32 9.92 -8.22 5.49
C GLY A 32 10.22 -6.83 4.94
N SER A 33 11.12 -6.71 3.96
CA SER A 33 11.38 -5.42 3.31
C SER A 33 10.11 -4.85 2.67
N CYS A 34 10.06 -3.54 2.47
CA CYS A 34 8.90 -2.87 1.88
C CYS A 34 8.58 -3.37 0.47
N ALA A 35 7.28 -3.47 0.16
CA ALA A 35 6.73 -3.69 -1.15
C ALA A 35 5.50 -2.79 -1.32
N VAL A 36 5.44 -2.08 -2.44
CA VAL A 36 4.39 -1.14 -2.80
C VAL A 36 3.69 -1.66 -4.04
N GLY A 37 2.36 -1.57 -4.06
CA GLY A 37 1.54 -1.84 -5.22
C GLY A 37 0.63 -0.65 -5.50
N LEU A 38 0.46 -0.34 -6.78
CA LEU A 38 -0.44 0.71 -7.23
C LEU A 38 -1.05 0.37 -8.58
N LYS A 39 -2.27 0.83 -8.81
CA LYS A 39 -3.11 0.54 -9.96
C LYS A 39 -3.57 1.84 -10.62
N SER A 40 -3.45 1.92 -11.94
CA SER A 40 -4.20 2.85 -12.79
C SER A 40 -5.37 2.13 -13.47
N ASP A 41 -6.10 2.83 -14.34
CA ASP A 41 -7.19 2.20 -15.10
C ASP A 41 -6.69 1.22 -16.17
N THR A 42 -5.39 1.27 -16.49
CA THR A 42 -4.77 0.50 -17.58
C THR A 42 -3.69 -0.47 -17.10
N HIS A 43 -2.98 -0.15 -16.02
CA HIS A 43 -1.78 -0.86 -15.57
C HIS A 43 -1.76 -1.08 -14.06
N VAL A 44 -1.00 -2.08 -13.62
CA VAL A 44 -0.65 -2.29 -12.21
C VAL A 44 0.87 -2.39 -12.09
N VAL A 45 1.42 -1.69 -11.11
CA VAL A 45 2.84 -1.65 -10.81
C VAL A 45 3.09 -2.19 -9.41
N LEU A 46 4.10 -3.04 -9.29
CA LEU A 46 4.65 -3.50 -8.01
C LEU A 46 6.10 -3.00 -7.90
N ALA A 47 6.39 -2.18 -6.91
CA ALA A 47 7.74 -1.72 -6.59
C ALA A 47 8.20 -2.36 -5.28
N THR A 48 9.37 -3.02 -5.28
CA THR A 48 9.86 -3.74 -4.11
C THR A 48 11.30 -3.39 -3.78
N LEU A 49 11.57 -3.29 -2.47
CA LEU A 49 12.92 -3.16 -1.95
C LEU A 49 13.50 -4.55 -1.68
N LYS A 50 14.55 -4.89 -2.42
CA LYS A 50 15.43 -6.04 -2.21
C LYS A 50 16.44 -5.71 -1.10
N ARG A 51 16.82 -6.72 -0.33
CA ARG A 51 17.92 -6.62 0.65
C ARG A 51 18.99 -7.64 0.29
N SER A 52 20.24 -7.24 0.47
CA SER A 52 21.37 -8.15 0.52
C SER A 52 21.80 -8.32 1.98
N GLN A 53 22.33 -9.49 2.34
CA GLN A 53 22.89 -9.73 3.68
C GLN A 53 24.28 -9.11 3.84
N SER A 54 25.03 -9.03 2.74
CA SER A 54 26.39 -8.48 2.69
C SER A 54 26.74 -8.10 1.25
N GLU A 55 27.78 -7.30 1.05
CA GLU A 55 28.25 -6.93 -0.30
C GLU A 55 28.65 -8.14 -1.15
N LEU A 56 28.99 -9.26 -0.52
CA LEU A 56 29.33 -10.52 -1.18
C LEU A 56 28.09 -11.33 -1.60
N SER A 57 26.90 -10.95 -1.14
CA SER A 57 25.66 -11.67 -1.37
C SER A 57 24.82 -11.03 -2.45
N SER A 58 24.19 -11.87 -3.28
CA SER A 58 23.20 -11.42 -4.26
C SER A 58 21.92 -10.95 -3.57
N PHE A 59 21.27 -9.94 -4.16
CA PHE A 59 19.97 -9.48 -3.69
C PHE A 59 18.89 -10.57 -3.82
N GLN A 60 18.11 -10.75 -2.75
CA GLN A 60 17.03 -11.73 -2.75
C GLN A 60 15.82 -11.21 -3.53
N ARG A 61 15.39 -11.96 -4.56
CA ARG A 61 14.18 -11.67 -5.34
C ARG A 61 12.92 -11.75 -4.48
N LYS A 62 12.03 -10.77 -4.66
CA LYS A 62 10.73 -10.66 -3.96
C LYS A 62 9.53 -10.66 -4.89
N VAL A 63 9.76 -10.41 -6.18
CA VAL A 63 8.72 -10.41 -7.20
C VAL A 63 8.79 -11.73 -7.97
N PHE A 64 7.62 -12.33 -8.21
CA PHE A 64 7.51 -13.59 -8.93
C PHE A 64 6.39 -13.51 -9.96
N LYS A 65 6.73 -13.80 -11.22
CA LYS A 65 5.74 -14.04 -12.27
C LYS A 65 4.94 -15.31 -11.94
N ILE A 66 3.61 -15.22 -11.95
CA ILE A 66 2.72 -16.37 -11.75
C ILE A 66 2.21 -16.87 -13.10
N ASP A 67 1.70 -15.97 -13.92
CA ASP A 67 1.23 -16.23 -15.28
C ASP A 67 1.58 -15.03 -16.18
N ASP A 68 1.22 -15.06 -17.45
CA ASP A 68 1.49 -13.96 -18.39
C ASP A 68 0.76 -12.66 -18.02
N HIS A 69 -0.42 -12.74 -17.43
CA HIS A 69 -1.24 -11.58 -17.05
C HIS A 69 -1.16 -11.23 -15.55
N MET A 70 -0.27 -11.89 -14.78
CA MET A 70 -0.28 -11.75 -13.32
C MET A 70 1.06 -12.13 -12.66
N GLY A 71 1.39 -11.41 -11.59
CA GLY A 71 2.48 -11.75 -10.70
C GLY A 71 2.27 -11.25 -9.28
N ILE A 72 3.22 -11.57 -8.41
CA ILE A 72 3.14 -11.26 -6.99
C ILE A 72 4.41 -10.61 -6.48
N ALA A 73 4.27 -9.75 -5.48
CA ALA A 73 5.34 -9.32 -4.60
C ALA A 73 5.10 -9.85 -3.19
N ILE A 74 6.16 -10.28 -2.51
CA ILE A 74 6.06 -10.87 -1.16
C ILE A 74 6.71 -9.98 -0.10
N ALA A 75 6.15 -9.98 1.11
CA ALA A 75 6.81 -9.45 2.31
C ALA A 75 6.64 -10.42 3.48
N GLY A 76 7.72 -10.69 4.22
CA GLY A 76 7.76 -11.66 5.31
C GLY A 76 8.62 -12.87 4.96
N LEU A 77 8.20 -14.07 5.39
CA LEU A 77 8.94 -15.32 5.19
C LEU A 77 8.96 -15.74 3.71
N THR A 78 10.14 -15.71 3.10
CA THR A 78 10.32 -16.04 1.68
C THR A 78 10.00 -17.49 1.35
N GLY A 79 10.26 -18.43 2.27
CA GLY A 79 9.91 -19.85 2.10
C GLY A 79 8.40 -20.09 1.95
N ASP A 80 7.60 -19.37 2.72
CA ASP A 80 6.14 -19.41 2.62
C ASP A 80 5.68 -18.77 1.31
N GLY A 81 6.25 -17.62 0.94
CA GLY A 81 5.97 -16.95 -0.32
C GLY A 81 6.26 -17.83 -1.54
N ARG A 82 7.36 -18.59 -1.55
CA ARG A 82 7.68 -19.54 -2.63
C ARG A 82 6.69 -20.70 -2.70
N SER A 83 6.24 -21.19 -1.54
CA SER A 83 5.24 -22.26 -1.47
C SER A 83 3.89 -21.81 -2.04
N LEU A 84 3.46 -20.59 -1.70
CA LEU A 84 2.25 -19.99 -2.26
C LEU A 84 2.40 -19.68 -3.76
N CYS A 85 3.55 -19.17 -4.19
CA CYS A 85 3.87 -18.95 -5.61
C CYS A 85 3.73 -20.23 -6.44
N LYS A 86 4.30 -21.35 -5.96
CA LYS A 86 4.16 -22.65 -6.63
C LYS A 86 2.71 -23.10 -6.73
N TYR A 87 1.94 -22.93 -5.64
CA TYR A 87 0.52 -23.24 -5.64
C TYR A 87 -0.26 -22.37 -6.65
N MET A 88 -0.03 -21.06 -6.65
CA MET A 88 -0.66 -20.13 -7.60
C MET A 88 -0.39 -20.49 -9.06
N ARG A 89 0.85 -20.82 -9.40
CA ARG A 89 1.24 -21.26 -10.75
C ARG A 89 0.50 -22.52 -11.18
N ASN A 90 0.42 -23.51 -10.29
CA ASN A 90 -0.30 -24.74 -10.57
C ASN A 90 -1.79 -24.48 -10.83
N GLU A 91 -2.44 -23.65 -10.00
CA GLU A 91 -3.85 -23.31 -10.19
C GLU A 91 -4.10 -22.56 -11.51
N CYS A 92 -3.19 -21.66 -11.91
CA CYS A 92 -3.30 -20.96 -13.20
C CYS A 92 -3.15 -21.92 -14.39
N ILE A 93 -2.15 -22.80 -14.35
CA ILE A 93 -1.93 -23.81 -15.39
C ILE A 93 -3.13 -24.76 -15.49
N ASN A 94 -3.64 -25.23 -14.35
CA ASN A 94 -4.82 -26.10 -14.30
C ASN A 94 -6.05 -25.41 -14.89
N HIS A 95 -6.30 -24.14 -14.54
CA HIS A 95 -7.42 -23.40 -15.08
C HIS A 95 -7.31 -23.19 -16.59
N ARG A 96 -6.12 -22.82 -17.07
CA ARG A 96 -5.85 -22.65 -18.50
C ARG A 96 -6.00 -23.98 -19.26
N TYR A 97 -5.62 -25.10 -18.65
CA TYR A 97 -5.79 -26.42 -19.24
C TYR A 97 -7.26 -26.86 -19.33
N VAL A 98 -8.06 -26.60 -18.27
CA VAL A 98 -9.45 -27.06 -18.20
C VAL A 98 -10.41 -26.15 -18.97
N TYR A 99 -10.22 -24.84 -18.89
CA TYR A 99 -11.16 -23.85 -19.41
C TYR A 99 -10.63 -23.09 -20.64
N GLU A 100 -9.41 -23.39 -21.09
CA GLU A 100 -8.74 -22.70 -22.21
C GLU A 100 -8.71 -21.16 -22.05
N SER A 101 -8.77 -20.67 -20.81
CA SER A 101 -8.81 -19.25 -20.49
C SER A 101 -7.89 -18.90 -19.33
N SER A 102 -7.40 -17.65 -19.32
CA SER A 102 -6.60 -17.11 -18.22
C SER A 102 -7.41 -17.13 -16.90
N MET A 103 -6.73 -17.41 -15.79
CA MET A 103 -7.33 -17.43 -14.47
C MET A 103 -7.73 -16.00 -14.04
N PRO A 104 -8.99 -15.71 -13.67
CA PRO A 104 -9.37 -14.42 -13.11
C PRO A 104 -8.64 -14.13 -11.79
N VAL A 105 -8.15 -12.91 -11.62
CA VAL A 105 -7.24 -12.57 -10.50
C VAL A 105 -7.96 -12.75 -9.16
N GLY A 106 -9.19 -12.24 -9.05
CA GLY A 106 -9.99 -12.35 -7.82
C GLY A 106 -10.31 -13.80 -7.43
N ARG A 107 -10.47 -14.70 -8.41
CA ARG A 107 -10.70 -16.14 -8.14
C ARG A 107 -9.47 -16.77 -7.51
N LEU A 108 -8.29 -16.49 -8.04
CA LEU A 108 -7.05 -17.04 -7.49
C LEU A 108 -6.74 -16.52 -6.08
N VAL A 109 -6.94 -15.22 -5.85
CA VAL A 109 -6.73 -14.61 -4.53
C VAL A 109 -7.67 -15.24 -3.49
N ARG A 110 -8.92 -15.52 -3.87
CA ARG A 110 -9.85 -16.26 -3.00
C ARG A 110 -9.35 -17.66 -2.64
N GLN A 111 -8.82 -18.40 -3.62
CA GLN A 111 -8.24 -19.73 -3.35
C GLN A 111 -7.02 -19.66 -2.41
N ILE A 112 -6.22 -18.59 -2.52
CA ILE A 112 -5.08 -18.35 -1.60
C ILE A 112 -5.57 -18.02 -0.19
N ALA A 113 -6.62 -17.22 -0.08
CA ALA A 113 -7.26 -16.91 1.19
C ALA A 113 -7.79 -18.18 1.86
N ASP A 114 -8.52 -19.02 1.14
CA ASP A 114 -9.05 -20.30 1.64
C ASP A 114 -7.90 -21.24 2.08
N LYS A 115 -6.84 -21.33 1.27
CA LYS A 115 -5.65 -22.11 1.60
C LYS A 115 -4.96 -21.61 2.88
N SER A 116 -4.88 -20.30 3.05
CA SER A 116 -4.28 -19.67 4.23
C SER A 116 -5.15 -19.87 5.46
N GLN A 117 -6.47 -19.76 5.32
CA GLN A 117 -7.42 -19.97 6.39
C GLN A 117 -7.42 -21.40 6.93
N VAL A 118 -7.19 -22.40 6.08
CA VAL A 118 -7.00 -23.78 6.56
C VAL A 118 -5.80 -23.91 7.50
N CYS A 119 -4.76 -23.08 7.33
CA CYS A 119 -3.58 -23.06 8.19
C CYS A 119 -3.79 -22.30 9.51
N THR A 120 -4.87 -21.53 9.65
CA THR A 120 -5.21 -20.83 10.91
C THR A 120 -6.12 -21.65 11.82
N GLN A 121 -6.69 -22.75 11.32
CA GLN A 121 -7.67 -23.56 12.06
C GLN A 121 -7.20 -24.98 12.38
N ARG A 122 -6.09 -25.44 11.82
CA ARG A 122 -5.57 -26.80 12.03
C ARG A 122 -4.35 -26.79 12.93
N SER A 123 -4.44 -27.43 14.10
CA SER A 123 -3.39 -27.44 15.13
C SER A 123 -2.02 -27.93 14.65
N TRP A 124 -1.96 -28.88 13.70
CA TRP A 124 -0.67 -29.37 13.16
C TRP A 124 -0.10 -28.50 12.03
N LYS A 125 -0.75 -27.38 11.70
CA LYS A 125 -0.27 -26.40 10.73
C LYS A 125 0.02 -25.09 11.44
N ARG A 126 0.92 -24.30 10.86
CA ARG A 126 1.13 -22.91 11.23
C ARG A 126 0.58 -21.97 10.16
N PRO A 127 0.14 -20.75 10.52
CA PRO A 127 -0.16 -19.70 9.55
C PRO A 127 1.05 -19.41 8.65
N TYR A 128 0.76 -18.95 7.43
CA TYR A 128 1.80 -18.44 6.54
C TYR A 128 2.31 -17.10 7.07
N GLY A 129 3.62 -16.96 7.27
CA GLY A 129 4.25 -15.72 7.74
C GLY A 129 4.57 -14.75 6.62
N VAL A 130 3.72 -14.66 5.59
CA VAL A 130 3.95 -13.85 4.39
C VAL A 130 2.69 -13.07 4.01
N GLY A 131 2.88 -11.81 3.66
CA GLY A 131 1.90 -10.98 2.97
C GLY A 131 2.19 -10.97 1.48
N LEU A 132 1.15 -11.04 0.67
CA LEU A 132 1.25 -11.03 -0.79
C LEU A 132 0.58 -9.77 -1.33
N LEU A 133 1.27 -9.08 -2.24
CA LEU A 133 0.63 -8.18 -3.19
C LEU A 133 0.49 -8.94 -4.51
N VAL A 134 -0.73 -9.06 -5.01
CA VAL A 134 -1.04 -9.73 -6.27
C VAL A 134 -1.46 -8.66 -7.27
N ALA A 135 -0.68 -8.53 -8.34
CA ALA A 135 -0.97 -7.65 -9.45
C ALA A 135 -1.32 -8.49 -10.67
N GLY A 136 -2.45 -8.19 -11.30
CA GLY A 136 -2.81 -8.84 -12.55
C GLY A 136 -3.86 -8.07 -13.32
N VAL A 137 -4.04 -8.42 -14.57
CA VAL A 137 -5.04 -7.82 -15.46
C VAL A 137 -5.93 -8.94 -15.98
N ASP A 138 -7.23 -8.79 -15.82
CA ASP A 138 -8.20 -9.71 -16.41
C ASP A 138 -9.25 -8.96 -17.25
N SER A 139 -10.32 -9.65 -17.65
CA SER A 139 -11.40 -9.08 -18.45
C SER A 139 -12.09 -7.84 -17.84
N GLN A 140 -12.05 -7.70 -16.51
CA GLN A 140 -12.61 -6.55 -15.80
C GLN A 140 -11.61 -5.40 -15.65
N GLY A 141 -10.35 -5.62 -16.06
CA GLY A 141 -9.29 -4.64 -16.06
C GLY A 141 -8.16 -4.97 -15.07
N PRO A 142 -7.36 -3.95 -14.68
CA PRO A 142 -6.27 -4.12 -13.74
C PRO A 142 -6.77 -4.34 -12.31
N HIS A 143 -6.14 -5.26 -11.60
CA HIS A 143 -6.45 -5.62 -10.22
C HIS A 143 -5.19 -5.64 -9.35
N LEU A 144 -5.33 -5.07 -8.16
CA LEU A 144 -4.32 -5.11 -7.12
C LEU A 144 -4.96 -5.64 -5.83
N PHE A 145 -4.54 -6.83 -5.43
CA PHE A 145 -5.00 -7.45 -4.20
C PHE A 145 -3.87 -7.52 -3.18
N SER A 146 -4.23 -7.37 -1.91
CA SER A 146 -3.36 -7.70 -0.78
C SER A 146 -3.96 -8.88 -0.03
N SER A 147 -3.14 -9.87 0.27
CA SER A 147 -3.50 -11.01 1.13
C SER A 147 -2.59 -11.05 2.34
N CYS A 148 -3.17 -11.34 3.50
CA CYS A 148 -2.45 -11.41 4.77
C CYS A 148 -2.54 -12.82 5.40
N PRO A 149 -1.65 -13.13 6.37
CA PRO A 149 -1.61 -14.41 7.07
C PRO A 149 -2.92 -14.90 7.69
N SER A 150 -3.85 -13.98 7.99
CA SER A 150 -5.15 -14.32 8.59
C SER A 150 -6.14 -14.94 7.60
N GLY A 151 -5.79 -15.02 6.31
CA GLY A 151 -6.71 -15.46 5.25
C GLY A 151 -7.61 -14.33 4.74
N ASN A 152 -7.50 -13.11 5.26
CA ASN A 152 -8.19 -11.98 4.67
C ASN A 152 -7.48 -11.52 3.38
N TYR A 153 -8.28 -11.00 2.47
CA TYR A 153 -7.80 -10.36 1.26
C TYR A 153 -8.67 -9.14 0.94
N TYR A 154 -8.05 -8.13 0.34
CA TYR A 154 -8.70 -6.89 -0.02
C TYR A 154 -8.19 -6.42 -1.37
N GLU A 155 -9.07 -5.84 -2.16
CA GLU A 155 -8.70 -5.11 -3.37
C GLU A 155 -8.35 -3.67 -3.00
N TYR A 156 -7.23 -3.17 -3.53
CA TYR A 156 -6.72 -1.83 -3.24
C TYR A 156 -6.49 -1.04 -4.52
N LYS A 157 -6.63 0.28 -4.44
CA LYS A 157 -6.14 1.21 -5.48
C LYS A 157 -4.62 1.35 -5.39
N ALA A 158 -4.12 1.50 -4.17
CA ALA A 158 -2.71 1.45 -3.84
C ALA A 158 -2.53 0.92 -2.42
N ILE A 159 -1.44 0.20 -2.17
CA ILE A 159 -1.14 -0.36 -0.84
C ILE A 159 0.36 -0.61 -0.70
N ALA A 160 0.87 -0.52 0.52
CA ALA A 160 2.22 -0.95 0.86
C ALA A 160 2.21 -1.95 2.01
N ILE A 161 3.10 -2.94 1.95
CA ILE A 161 3.33 -3.96 2.98
C ILE A 161 4.82 -4.06 3.33
N GLY A 162 5.13 -4.63 4.49
CA GLY A 162 6.50 -4.76 4.98
C GLY A 162 6.95 -3.63 5.91
N ALA A 163 8.24 -3.64 6.22
CA ALA A 163 8.89 -2.73 7.15
C ALA A 163 8.76 -1.28 6.68
N ARG A 164 8.38 -0.40 7.61
CA ARG A 164 8.21 1.05 7.37
C ARG A 164 7.25 1.38 6.21
N SER A 165 6.34 0.47 5.88
CA SER A 165 5.32 0.69 4.84
C SER A 165 4.35 1.83 5.16
N GLN A 166 4.26 2.29 6.41
CA GLN A 166 3.39 3.41 6.78
C GLN A 166 3.79 4.71 6.08
N ALA A 167 5.09 5.01 5.94
CA ALA A 167 5.55 6.20 5.22
C ALA A 167 5.15 6.15 3.73
N ALA A 168 5.29 4.97 3.11
CA ALA A 168 4.84 4.73 1.74
C ALA A 168 3.32 4.92 1.62
N LYS A 169 2.51 4.43 2.58
CA LYS A 169 1.06 4.65 2.59
C LYS A 169 0.70 6.12 2.66
N THR A 170 1.36 6.90 3.52
CA THR A 170 1.14 8.35 3.61
C THR A 170 1.40 9.05 2.27
N TYR A 171 2.44 8.64 1.54
CA TYR A 171 2.69 9.16 0.19
C TYR A 171 1.58 8.79 -0.80
N LEU A 172 1.15 7.51 -0.79
CA LEU A 172 0.12 7.00 -1.69
C LEU A 172 -1.25 7.64 -1.44
N GLU A 173 -1.59 7.92 -0.18
CA GLU A 173 -2.83 8.60 0.21
C GLU A 173 -2.87 10.04 -0.34
N LYS A 174 -1.75 10.77 -0.28
CA LYS A 174 -1.64 12.13 -0.82
C LYS A 174 -1.83 12.20 -2.34
N HIS A 175 -1.46 11.16 -3.08
CA HIS A 175 -1.49 11.13 -4.55
C HIS A 175 -2.58 10.20 -5.11
N LEU A 176 -3.53 9.77 -4.28
CA LEU A 176 -4.52 8.75 -4.66
C LEU A 176 -5.34 9.13 -5.91
N GLU A 177 -5.63 10.42 -6.07
CA GLU A 177 -6.45 10.95 -7.16
C GLU A 177 -5.73 10.96 -8.51
N SER A 178 -4.39 10.96 -8.54
CA SER A 178 -3.62 10.99 -9.80
C SER A 178 -3.46 9.61 -10.44
N PHE A 179 -3.65 8.52 -9.69
CA PHE A 179 -3.35 7.16 -10.16
C PHE A 179 -4.25 6.65 -11.31
N PRO A 180 -5.57 6.88 -11.34
CA PRO A 180 -6.43 6.32 -12.40
C PRO A 180 -6.01 6.75 -13.81
N SER A 181 -5.68 8.03 -14.00
CA SER A 181 -5.27 8.63 -15.28
C SER A 181 -3.77 8.58 -15.55
N ALA A 182 -2.97 8.07 -14.61
CA ALA A 182 -1.51 8.05 -14.75
C ALA A 182 -1.05 7.12 -15.88
N THR A 183 -0.06 7.58 -16.64
CA THR A 183 0.67 6.75 -17.60
C THR A 183 1.52 5.69 -16.89
N LEU A 184 1.98 4.67 -17.60
CA LEU A 184 2.82 3.61 -17.02
C LEU A 184 4.07 4.20 -16.36
N ASP A 185 4.74 5.14 -17.01
CA ASP A 185 6.00 5.72 -16.51
C ASP A 185 5.78 6.59 -15.26
N GLU A 186 4.68 7.36 -15.23
CA GLU A 186 4.29 8.14 -14.05
C GLU A 186 3.91 7.23 -12.88
N LEU A 187 3.21 6.14 -13.17
CA LEU A 187 2.84 5.15 -12.16
C LEU A 187 4.09 4.47 -11.59
N VAL A 188 5.06 4.09 -12.42
CA VAL A 188 6.35 3.57 -11.95
C VAL A 188 7.07 4.59 -11.07
N ARG A 189 7.11 5.87 -11.47
CA ARG A 189 7.71 6.95 -10.67
C ARG A 189 7.02 7.12 -9.31
N HIS A 190 5.69 7.14 -9.26
CA HIS A 190 4.95 7.17 -7.98
C HIS A 190 5.26 5.96 -7.09
N GLY A 191 5.36 4.77 -7.68
CA GLY A 191 5.75 3.54 -6.96
C GLY A 191 7.14 3.63 -6.35
N LEU A 192 8.12 4.18 -7.10
CA LEU A 192 9.50 4.36 -6.62
C LEU A 192 9.61 5.46 -5.57
N ARG A 193 8.90 6.59 -5.71
CA ARG A 193 8.84 7.65 -4.69
C ARG A 193 8.22 7.15 -3.38
N ALA A 194 7.12 6.41 -3.49
CA ALA A 194 6.51 5.74 -2.33
C ALA A 194 7.52 4.78 -1.67
N LEU A 195 8.25 3.99 -2.46
CA LEU A 195 9.26 3.07 -1.94
C LEU A 195 10.41 3.82 -1.26
N GLN A 196 10.88 4.93 -1.83
CA GLN A 196 11.94 5.77 -1.29
C GLN A 196 11.61 6.28 0.12
N SER A 197 10.36 6.71 0.34
CA SER A 197 9.89 7.16 1.67
C SER A 197 9.96 6.06 2.76
N SER A 198 10.07 4.78 2.38
CA SER A 198 10.18 3.65 3.30
C SER A 198 11.61 3.20 3.61
N LEU A 199 12.62 3.79 2.95
CA LEU A 199 14.03 3.54 3.27
C LEU A 199 14.36 4.14 4.64
N SER A 200 15.25 3.49 5.39
CA SER A 200 15.78 4.07 6.64
C SER A 200 17.01 4.91 6.39
N GLU A 201 17.89 4.38 5.54
CA GLU A 201 19.23 4.89 5.28
C GLU A 201 19.59 4.54 3.84
N GLY A 202 20.30 5.44 3.17
CA GLY A 202 20.73 5.30 1.79
C GLY A 202 19.66 5.65 0.76
N GLU A 203 20.05 5.53 -0.50
CA GLU A 203 19.23 5.87 -1.66
C GLU A 203 18.70 4.61 -2.36
N LEU A 204 17.70 4.80 -3.21
CA LEU A 204 17.25 3.77 -4.12
C LEU A 204 18.30 3.55 -5.22
N THR A 205 18.70 2.30 -5.43
CA THR A 205 19.67 1.89 -6.44
C THR A 205 19.07 0.78 -7.31
N GLU A 206 19.65 0.56 -8.49
CA GLU A 206 19.24 -0.52 -9.39
C GLU A 206 19.30 -1.92 -8.73
N ALA A 207 20.30 -2.12 -7.87
CA ALA A 207 20.53 -3.41 -7.22
C ALA A 207 19.54 -3.66 -6.08
N ASN A 208 19.12 -2.60 -5.36
CA ASN A 208 18.19 -2.71 -4.24
C ASN A 208 16.72 -2.60 -4.64
N SER A 209 16.41 -2.16 -5.85
CA SER A 209 15.04 -1.99 -6.32
C SER A 209 14.65 -3.03 -7.37
N SER A 210 13.38 -3.42 -7.36
CA SER A 210 12.80 -4.30 -8.37
C SER A 210 11.39 -3.83 -8.64
N VAL A 211 11.09 -3.55 -9.91
CA VAL A 211 9.78 -3.08 -10.35
C VAL A 211 9.17 -4.16 -11.23
N ALA A 212 7.89 -4.40 -11.10
CA ALA A 212 7.16 -5.20 -12.06
C ALA A 212 5.91 -4.50 -12.52
N VAL A 213 5.60 -4.68 -13.79
CA VAL A 213 4.52 -4.00 -14.49
C VAL A 213 3.66 -5.02 -15.21
N VAL A 214 2.36 -4.78 -15.22
CA VAL A 214 1.38 -5.55 -15.99
C VAL A 214 0.29 -4.60 -16.47
N GLY A 215 -0.16 -4.80 -17.72
CA GLY A 215 -1.15 -3.94 -18.36
C GLY A 215 -2.05 -4.73 -19.30
N LYS A 216 -3.03 -4.04 -19.89
CA LYS A 216 -3.94 -4.66 -20.87
C LYS A 216 -3.21 -5.27 -22.07
N ASP A 217 -2.20 -4.55 -22.57
CA ASP A 217 -1.39 -4.96 -23.73
C ASP A 217 0.04 -5.34 -23.34
N LEU A 218 0.30 -5.52 -22.04
CA LEU A 218 1.62 -5.78 -21.49
C LEU A 218 1.58 -6.97 -20.53
N SER A 219 2.24 -8.06 -20.94
CA SER A 219 2.43 -9.21 -20.05
C SER A 219 3.27 -8.83 -18.83
N PHE A 220 3.05 -9.52 -17.72
CA PHE A 220 3.76 -9.32 -16.46
C PHE A 220 5.27 -9.39 -16.68
N THR A 221 5.92 -8.23 -16.57
CA THR A 221 7.34 -8.04 -16.85
C THR A 221 8.02 -7.49 -15.60
N ILE A 222 9.14 -8.10 -15.22
CA ILE A 222 9.95 -7.67 -14.08
C ILE A 222 11.12 -6.87 -14.64
N LEU A 223 11.22 -5.61 -14.23
CA LEU A 223 12.32 -4.70 -14.50
C LEU A 223 13.30 -4.81 -13.31
N GLU A 224 14.51 -5.29 -13.56
CA GLU A 224 15.61 -5.35 -12.60
C GLU A 224 16.86 -4.71 -13.22
N ASP A 225 17.77 -4.25 -12.36
CA ASP A 225 19.10 -3.75 -12.72
C ASP A 225 19.03 -2.60 -13.76
N GLU A 226 19.60 -2.76 -14.96
CA GLU A 226 19.67 -1.74 -16.02
C GLU A 226 18.28 -1.18 -16.41
N ALA A 227 17.23 -2.01 -16.35
CA ALA A 227 15.89 -1.60 -16.75
C ALA A 227 15.23 -0.61 -15.77
N VAL A 228 15.71 -0.55 -14.51
CA VAL A 228 15.17 0.35 -13.48
C VAL A 228 15.95 1.65 -13.39
N GLN A 229 17.22 1.66 -13.83
CA GLN A 229 18.07 2.86 -13.85
C GLN A 229 17.41 4.12 -14.42
N PRO A 230 16.76 4.12 -15.61
CA PRO A 230 16.20 5.35 -16.17
C PRO A 230 15.13 5.97 -15.26
N TYR A 231 14.33 5.13 -14.59
CA TYR A 231 13.30 5.60 -13.66
C TYR A 231 13.90 6.15 -12.37
N ILE A 232 15.02 5.60 -11.91
CA ILE A 232 15.73 6.10 -10.71
C ILE A 232 16.41 7.43 -11.01
N THR A 233 17.07 7.56 -12.16
CA THR A 233 17.73 8.81 -12.55
C THR A 233 16.72 9.94 -12.68
N ALA A 234 15.61 9.71 -13.37
CA ALA A 234 14.52 10.69 -13.48
C ALA A 234 13.96 11.11 -12.11
N LEU A 235 13.91 10.18 -11.15
CA LEU A 235 13.44 10.45 -9.80
C LEU A 235 14.37 11.40 -9.04
N LYS A 236 15.69 11.27 -9.22
CA LYS A 236 16.70 12.15 -8.61
C LYS A 236 16.71 13.55 -9.22
N GLU A 237 16.42 13.66 -10.51
CA GLU A 237 16.32 14.95 -11.20
C GLU A 237 15.07 15.74 -10.76
N ASP A 238 14.01 15.05 -10.36
CA ASP A 238 12.78 15.67 -9.84
C ASP A 238 12.88 16.13 -8.37
N GLU A 239 13.77 15.54 -7.57
CA GLU A 239 13.98 15.90 -6.15
C GLU A 239 14.37 17.37 -5.89
N PRO A 240 15.32 17.99 -6.63
CA PRO A 240 15.64 19.41 -6.44
C PRO A 240 14.45 20.33 -6.78
N MET A 241 13.56 19.93 -7.69
CA MET A 241 12.42 20.75 -8.09
C MET A 241 11.28 20.75 -7.05
N GLN A 242 11.10 19.65 -6.31
CA GLN A 242 10.07 19.55 -5.26
C GLN A 242 10.52 20.13 -3.93
N THR A 243 11.81 20.09 -3.62
CA THR A 243 12.36 20.76 -2.43
C THR A 243 12.34 22.27 -2.60
N GLU A 244 12.68 22.81 -3.77
CA GLU A 244 12.52 24.23 -4.05
C GLU A 244 11.04 24.66 -4.04
N ALA A 245 10.13 23.87 -4.64
CA ALA A 245 8.70 24.20 -4.62
C ALA A 245 8.07 24.12 -3.21
N ALA A 246 8.49 23.15 -2.38
CA ALA A 246 8.01 23.02 -1.01
C ALA A 246 8.56 24.13 -0.09
N VAL A 247 9.82 24.54 -0.28
CA VAL A 247 10.41 25.67 0.45
C VAL A 247 9.73 26.98 0.06
N VAL A 248 9.38 27.17 -1.21
CA VAL A 248 8.62 28.34 -1.67
C VAL A 248 7.18 28.34 -1.12
N GLU A 249 6.52 27.20 -1.00
CA GLU A 249 5.19 27.10 -0.36
C GLU A 249 5.24 27.31 1.17
N GLU A 250 6.32 26.91 1.84
CA GLU A 250 6.55 27.19 3.27
C GLU A 250 6.92 28.67 3.52
N GLU A 251 7.79 29.27 2.70
CA GLU A 251 8.11 30.71 2.76
C GLU A 251 6.89 31.59 2.48
N GLN A 252 6.01 31.18 1.56
CA GLN A 252 4.76 31.88 1.29
C GLN A 252 3.72 31.73 2.41
N ARG A 253 3.85 30.69 3.26
CA ARG A 253 3.03 30.53 4.48
C ARG A 253 3.60 31.29 5.68
N GLU A 254 4.91 31.50 5.75
CA GLU A 254 5.59 32.17 6.86
C GLU A 254 5.84 33.68 6.66
N ALA A 255 5.50 34.24 5.50
CA ALA A 255 5.62 35.68 5.28
C ALA A 255 4.79 36.48 6.32
N PRO A 256 5.41 37.41 7.08
CA PRO A 256 4.69 38.20 8.07
C PRO A 256 3.78 39.21 7.36
N VAL A 257 2.50 39.24 7.76
CA VAL A 257 1.54 40.25 7.31
C VAL A 257 1.92 41.60 7.93
N GLU A 258 2.82 42.34 7.27
CA GLU A 258 3.10 43.73 7.61
C GLU A 258 2.01 44.66 7.05
N GLY A 259 1.12 45.08 7.95
CA GLY A 259 0.65 46.46 8.08
C GLY A 259 -0.05 47.14 6.90
N GLN A 260 -1.38 47.13 6.91
CA GLN A 260 -2.16 48.33 6.57
C GLN A 260 -3.00 48.74 7.77
N VAL A 261 -2.50 49.75 8.48
CA VAL A 261 -3.27 50.54 9.43
C VAL A 261 -4.16 51.46 8.61
N ALA A 262 -5.48 51.32 8.74
CA ALA A 262 -6.45 52.31 8.28
C ALA A 262 -7.46 52.55 9.41
N GLU A 263 -7.62 53.84 9.72
CA GLU A 263 -8.34 54.40 10.85
C GLU A 263 -9.86 54.15 10.81
N ASP A 264 -10.37 53.89 12.01
CA ASP A 264 -11.63 54.33 12.65
C ASP A 264 -12.87 54.72 11.80
N GLY A 265 -14.01 54.14 12.17
CA GLY A 265 -15.35 54.60 11.75
C GLY A 265 -16.35 53.49 11.43
N GLY A 266 -17.05 52.95 12.45
CA GLY A 266 -18.10 51.97 12.16
C GLY A 266 -18.87 51.35 13.34
N GLN A 267 -18.93 51.97 14.51
CA GLN A 267 -19.90 51.59 15.56
C GLN A 267 -21.13 52.51 15.48
N ALA A 268 -21.96 52.30 14.47
CA ALA A 268 -23.25 52.98 14.34
C ALA A 268 -24.21 52.15 13.47
N ALA A 269 -24.53 50.91 13.87
CA ALA A 269 -25.52 50.11 13.15
C ALA A 269 -26.30 49.09 13.99
N TYR A 270 -26.09 49.01 15.32
CA TYR A 270 -26.77 48.01 16.16
C TYR A 270 -27.75 48.59 17.22
N GLU A 271 -27.77 49.91 17.43
CA GLU A 271 -28.61 50.53 18.48
C GLU A 271 -29.92 51.17 17.97
N ALA A 272 -30.26 51.05 16.69
CA ALA A 272 -31.44 51.70 16.11
C ALA A 272 -32.68 50.79 15.94
N ALA A 273 -32.66 49.54 16.41
CA ALA A 273 -33.73 48.56 16.13
C ALA A 273 -34.61 48.17 17.34
N LEU A 274 -34.53 48.88 18.48
CA LEU A 274 -35.25 48.51 19.71
C LEU A 274 -36.09 49.63 20.35
N ARG A 275 -36.63 50.54 19.54
CA ARG A 275 -37.71 51.45 19.98
C ARG A 275 -38.77 51.54 18.90
N GLU A 276 -39.83 50.74 19.07
CA GLU A 276 -41.26 51.11 18.93
C GLU A 276 -42.11 49.84 18.86
N GLY A 277 -43.06 49.71 19.79
CA GLY A 277 -43.99 48.59 19.89
C GLY A 277 -44.64 48.53 21.28
N GLU A 278 -45.77 49.21 21.42
CA GLU A 278 -46.58 49.43 22.63
C GLU A 278 -47.11 48.14 23.31
N GLY A 279 -47.35 48.23 24.64
CA GLY A 279 -47.99 47.17 25.47
C GLY A 279 -49.51 47.03 25.26
N PRO A 280 -50.28 46.26 26.08
CA PRO A 280 -50.21 46.31 27.55
C PRO A 280 -50.44 45.00 28.36
N ALA A 281 -49.98 45.07 29.61
CA ALA A 281 -50.57 44.62 30.90
C ALA A 281 -50.65 43.12 31.33
N PRO A 282 -50.63 42.86 32.66
CA PRO A 282 -50.06 41.66 33.28
C PRO A 282 -51.07 40.81 34.08
N MET A 283 -50.66 39.60 34.49
CA MET A 283 -51.14 38.74 35.62
C MET A 283 -50.68 37.30 35.29
N GLU A 284 -50.26 36.40 36.15
CA GLU A 284 -50.09 36.30 37.60
C GLU A 284 -49.16 35.10 37.85
N ALA A 285 -48.66 34.98 39.09
CA ALA A 285 -47.79 33.90 39.55
C ALA A 285 -48.52 32.55 39.71
N ASP A 286 -47.81 31.46 39.42
CA ASP A 286 -47.60 30.29 40.29
C ASP A 286 -46.46 29.41 39.73
#